data_AF-A0A5B7FVB5-F1
#
_entry.id   AF-A0A5B7FVB5-F1
#
_cell.length_a   1.000
_cell.length_b   1.000
_cell.length_c   1.000
_cell.angle_alpha   90.00
_cell.angle_beta   90.00
_cell.angle_gamma   90.00
#
_symmetry.space_group_name_H-M   'P 1'
#
loop_
_entity.id
_entity.type
_entity.pdbx_description
1 polymer ?
#
loop_
_entity_poly.entity_id
_entity_poly.type
_entity_poly.pdbx_seq_one_letter_code
_entity_poly.pdbx_strand_id
1 'polypeptide(L)'
;MHALGFEGSPSARVEQLAFSPANLVPGIEPSPDKMLQGRLFSYNDTHRHRLGANYHQIPVNCPYRARPKNYQRDGPMTVNDNQMCAPNYFPNSFSGPMDCKQFEGPKEKLAGDVMRYNSADEDNFTQVCIFYRNVSIELLFLYPEHSKNLVYVNLDR
;
A
#
# COMPACT_ATOMS: atom_id res chain seq x y z
N MET A 1 -14.87 -22.32 -29.40
CA MET A 1 -14.56 -20.99 -29.95
C MET A 1 -13.46 -20.39 -29.11
N HIS A 2 -12.26 -20.28 -29.69
CA HIS A 2 -11.07 -19.71 -29.06
C HIS A 2 -11.23 -18.19 -28.97
N ALA A 3 -11.29 -17.64 -27.76
CA ALA A 3 -11.28 -16.21 -27.54
C ALA A 3 -9.84 -15.68 -27.70
N LEU A 4 -9.44 -15.41 -28.94
CA LEU A 4 -8.24 -14.64 -29.26
C LEU A 4 -8.66 -13.18 -29.42
N GLY A 5 -8.22 -12.32 -28.49
CA GLY A 5 -8.32 -10.88 -28.69
C GLY A 5 -8.39 -10.04 -27.43
N PHE A 6 -7.44 -10.19 -26.50
CA PHE A 6 -6.91 -9.15 -25.59
C PHE A 6 -5.96 -9.83 -24.59
N GLU A 7 -4.91 -10.49 -25.08
CA GLU A 7 -3.76 -10.72 -24.22
C GLU A 7 -3.11 -9.35 -23.97
N GLY A 8 -3.39 -8.80 -22.79
CA GLY A 8 -3.27 -7.38 -22.48
C GLY A 8 -1.92 -6.77 -22.82
N SER A 9 -1.98 -5.62 -23.51
CA SER A 9 -0.82 -4.79 -23.79
C SER A 9 -0.03 -4.46 -22.52
N PRO A 10 1.30 -4.26 -22.61
CA PRO A 10 2.09 -3.80 -21.47
C PRO A 10 1.51 -2.55 -20.80
N SER A 11 0.96 -1.62 -21.59
CA SER A 11 0.28 -0.43 -21.08
C SER A 11 -0.92 -0.76 -20.20
N ALA A 12 -1.80 -1.67 -20.63
CA ALA A 12 -2.98 -2.06 -19.86
C ALA A 12 -2.60 -2.72 -18.52
N ARG A 13 -1.50 -3.49 -18.49
CA ARG A 13 -0.99 -4.09 -17.23
C ARG A 13 -0.48 -3.03 -16.27
N VAL A 14 0.28 -2.04 -16.75
CA VAL A 14 0.87 -1.00 -15.91
C VAL A 14 -0.18 -0.01 -15.40
N GLU A 15 -1.12 0.39 -16.25
CA GLU A 15 -2.15 1.37 -15.88
C GLU A 15 -3.14 0.83 -14.84
N GLN A 16 -3.47 -0.46 -14.92
CA GLN A 16 -4.40 -1.12 -14.01
C GLN A 16 -3.73 -1.71 -12.76
N LEU A 17 -2.40 -1.59 -12.66
CA LEU A 17 -1.68 -2.11 -11.51
C LEU A 17 -1.98 -1.28 -10.26
N ALA A 18 -2.08 -1.97 -9.12
CA ALA A 18 -2.52 -1.40 -7.85
C ALA A 18 -1.65 -1.90 -6.69
N PHE A 19 -0.84 -1.00 -6.11
CA PHE A 19 -0.01 -1.28 -4.93
C PHE A 19 -0.62 -0.69 -3.68
N SER A 20 -0.79 -1.49 -2.63
CA SER A 20 -1.32 -1.01 -1.34
C SER A 20 -0.39 -1.41 -0.21
N PRO A 21 0.08 -0.46 0.62
CA PRO A 21 0.89 -0.76 1.80
C PRO A 21 0.18 -1.65 2.83
N ALA A 22 -1.15 -1.74 2.79
CA ALA A 22 -1.92 -2.63 3.65
C ALA A 22 -1.90 -4.11 3.23
N ASN A 23 -1.38 -4.42 2.03
CA ASN A 23 -1.24 -5.81 1.56
C ASN A 23 0.05 -6.42 2.12
N LEU A 24 0.06 -6.67 3.43
CA LEU A 24 1.18 -7.27 4.14
C LEU A 24 1.04 -8.79 4.21
N VAL A 25 2.19 -9.46 4.40
CA VAL A 25 2.28 -10.91 4.59
C VAL A 25 2.72 -11.22 6.02
N PRO A 26 2.40 -12.41 6.57
CA PRO A 26 2.84 -12.78 7.91
C PRO A 26 4.34 -12.56 8.11
N GLY A 27 4.69 -11.87 9.20
CA GLY A 27 6.07 -11.49 9.54
C GLY A 27 6.47 -10.06 9.15
N ILE A 28 5.63 -9.32 8.43
CA ILE A 28 5.86 -7.89 8.11
C ILE A 28 4.66 -7.08 8.61
N GLU A 29 4.93 -6.04 9.40
CA GLU A 29 3.90 -5.25 10.08
C GLU A 29 4.19 -3.75 9.96
N PRO A 30 3.14 -2.90 10.01
CA PRO A 30 3.32 -1.47 9.90
C PRO A 30 3.84 -0.87 11.21
N SER A 31 4.73 0.10 11.12
CA SER A 31 5.15 0.91 12.27
C SER A 31 4.08 1.94 12.68
N PRO A 32 4.16 2.51 13.89
CA PRO A 32 3.27 3.59 14.33
C PRO A 32 3.54 4.96 13.66
N ASP A 33 4.17 4.98 12.48
CA ASP A 33 4.39 6.19 11.68
C ASP A 33 3.04 6.76 11.21
N LYS A 34 2.75 8.03 11.58
CA LYS A 34 1.50 8.73 11.26
C LYS A 34 1.19 8.71 9.75
N MET A 35 2.21 8.84 8.89
CA MET A 35 2.04 8.82 7.44
C MET A 35 1.77 7.42 6.94
N LEU A 36 2.47 6.40 7.45
CA LEU A 36 2.22 5.01 7.08
C LEU A 36 0.80 4.59 7.45
N GLN A 37 0.35 4.92 8.65
CA GLN A 37 -1.01 4.61 9.13
C GLN A 37 -2.10 5.18 8.21
N GLY A 38 -1.94 6.41 7.72
CA GLY A 38 -2.85 6.98 6.72
C GLY A 38 -2.84 6.22 5.38
N ARG A 39 -1.66 5.76 4.95
CA ARG A 39 -1.48 5.01 3.69
C ARG A 39 -2.06 3.59 3.72
N LEU A 40 -2.19 2.98 4.90
CA LEU A 40 -2.86 1.68 5.04
C LEU A 40 -4.32 1.74 4.57
N PHE A 41 -4.98 2.89 4.76
CA PHE A 41 -6.35 3.10 4.33
C PHE A 41 -6.44 3.64 2.88
N SER A 42 -5.71 4.72 2.59
CA SER A 42 -5.97 5.57 1.42
C SER A 42 -5.82 4.86 0.06
N TYR A 43 -4.87 3.93 -0.06
CA TYR A 43 -4.61 3.24 -1.33
C TYR A 43 -5.76 2.32 -1.73
N ASN A 44 -6.25 1.50 -0.79
CA ASN A 44 -7.36 0.59 -1.08
C ASN A 44 -8.65 1.36 -1.38
N ASP A 45 -8.89 2.48 -0.70
CA ASP A 45 -10.01 3.36 -1.00
C ASP A 45 -9.92 3.94 -2.43
N THR A 46 -8.77 4.50 -2.78
CA THR A 46 -8.50 5.04 -4.12
C THR A 46 -8.62 3.98 -5.21
N HIS A 47 -8.17 2.75 -4.96
CA HIS A 47 -8.28 1.66 -5.93
C HIS A 47 -9.72 1.25 -6.19
N ARG A 48 -10.57 1.21 -5.15
CA ARG A 48 -12.00 0.91 -5.32
C ARG A 48 -12.69 1.95 -6.19
N HIS A 49 -12.34 3.23 -6.02
CA HIS A 49 -12.85 4.30 -6.86
C HIS A 49 -12.29 4.25 -8.29
N ARG A 50 -10.98 4.07 -8.46
CA ARG A 50 -10.28 4.14 -9.75
C ARG A 50 -10.51 2.92 -10.64
N LEU A 51 -10.50 1.72 -10.07
CA LEU A 51 -10.52 0.45 -10.80
C LEU A 51 -11.79 -0.38 -10.53
N GLY A 52 -12.59 0.00 -9.52
CA GLY A 52 -13.79 -0.70 -9.10
C GLY A 52 -13.57 -1.58 -7.85
N ALA A 53 -14.68 -1.99 -7.24
CA ALA A 53 -14.67 -2.79 -6.00
C ALA A 53 -13.88 -4.10 -6.12
N ASN A 54 -13.97 -4.74 -7.29
CA ASN A 54 -13.34 -6.03 -7.59
C ASN A 54 -11.98 -5.91 -8.29
N TYR A 55 -11.23 -4.81 -8.09
CA TYR A 55 -9.93 -4.59 -8.75
C TYR A 55 -8.89 -5.70 -8.49
N HIS A 56 -9.02 -6.44 -7.39
CA HIS A 56 -8.18 -7.62 -7.09
C HIS A 56 -8.40 -8.78 -8.07
N GLN A 57 -9.52 -8.81 -8.79
CA GLN A 57 -9.80 -9.84 -9.81
C GLN A 57 -9.08 -9.54 -11.14
N ILE A 58 -8.54 -8.32 -11.32
CA ILE A 58 -7.73 -7.97 -12.49
C ILE A 58 -6.46 -8.86 -12.48
N PRO A 59 -6.08 -9.52 -13.59
CA PRO A 59 -5.00 -10.50 -13.60
C PRO A 59 -3.67 -10.03 -13.00
N VAL A 60 -3.31 -8.75 -13.17
CA VAL A 60 -2.06 -8.18 -12.64
C VAL A 60 -2.09 -7.97 -11.11
N ASN A 61 -3.27 -7.77 -10.53
CA ASN A 61 -3.47 -7.53 -9.09
C ASN A 61 -3.89 -8.78 -8.32
N CYS A 62 -4.19 -9.88 -9.03
CA CYS A 62 -4.69 -11.11 -8.45
C CYS A 62 -3.60 -11.82 -7.63
N PRO A 63 -3.88 -12.23 -6.37
CA PRO A 63 -2.96 -13.01 -5.56
C PRO A 63 -2.91 -14.48 -6.03
N TYR A 64 -2.37 -14.70 -7.23
CA TYR A 64 -2.38 -15.97 -7.95
C TYR A 64 -1.74 -17.15 -7.19
N ARG A 65 -0.79 -16.87 -6.27
CA ARG A 65 -0.13 -17.90 -5.45
C ARG A 65 -0.87 -18.25 -4.16
N ALA A 66 -1.74 -17.37 -3.65
CA ALA A 66 -2.31 -17.53 -2.31
C ALA A 66 -3.70 -18.20 -2.29
N ARG A 67 -4.40 -18.27 -3.45
CA ARG A 67 -5.77 -18.81 -3.58
C ARG A 67 -6.72 -18.31 -2.46
N PRO A 68 -7.14 -17.04 -2.51
CA PRO A 68 -7.94 -16.45 -1.45
C PRO A 68 -9.27 -17.18 -1.27
N LYS A 69 -9.58 -17.56 -0.02
CA LYS A 69 -10.87 -18.12 0.39
C LYS A 69 -11.43 -17.25 1.50
N ASN A 70 -12.53 -16.57 1.26
CA ASN A 70 -13.10 -15.60 2.19
C ASN A 70 -14.62 -15.52 2.04
N TYR A 71 -15.24 -14.62 2.81
CA TYR A 71 -16.69 -14.44 2.81
C TYR A 71 -17.16 -13.27 1.93
N GLN A 72 -16.27 -12.62 1.18
CA GLN A 72 -16.65 -11.54 0.25
C GLN A 72 -17.35 -12.11 -0.98
N ARG A 73 -18.41 -11.45 -1.42
CA ARG A 73 -19.25 -11.85 -2.57
C ARG A 73 -19.66 -10.62 -3.37
N ASP A 74 -20.00 -10.88 -4.63
CA ASP A 74 -20.62 -9.94 -5.56
C ASP A 74 -19.77 -8.68 -5.84
N GLY A 75 -20.43 -7.61 -6.26
CA GLY A 75 -19.83 -6.36 -6.68
C GLY A 75 -19.74 -6.22 -8.22
N PRO A 76 -19.62 -4.98 -8.71
CA PRO A 76 -19.54 -4.72 -10.14
C PRO A 76 -18.33 -5.45 -10.75
N MET A 77 -18.50 -5.92 -12.00
CA MET A 77 -17.44 -6.59 -12.76
C MET A 77 -16.82 -7.81 -12.04
N THR A 78 -17.64 -8.59 -11.34
CA THR A 78 -17.23 -9.91 -10.85
C THR A 78 -17.01 -10.84 -12.04
N VAL A 79 -15.78 -11.31 -12.24
CA VAL A 79 -15.37 -12.13 -13.40
C VAL A 79 -14.99 -13.56 -13.02
N ASN A 80 -14.82 -13.83 -11.73
CA ASN A 80 -14.61 -15.18 -11.22
C ASN A 80 -15.94 -15.88 -10.91
N ASP A 81 -15.88 -17.14 -10.47
CA ASP A 81 -17.06 -17.93 -10.10
C ASP A 81 -17.75 -17.45 -8.80
N ASN A 82 -17.37 -16.28 -8.24
CA ASN A 82 -17.91 -15.70 -7.02
C ASN A 82 -17.94 -16.67 -5.81
N GLN A 83 -16.97 -17.60 -5.76
CA GLN A 83 -16.88 -18.68 -4.77
C GLN A 83 -18.10 -19.63 -4.74
N MET A 84 -18.84 -19.71 -5.85
CA MET A 84 -19.93 -20.67 -6.09
C MET A 84 -20.95 -20.70 -4.93
N CYS A 85 -21.43 -21.88 -4.55
CA CYS A 85 -22.38 -22.08 -3.44
C CYS A 85 -21.70 -22.19 -2.06
N ALA A 86 -20.46 -21.71 -1.89
CA ALA A 86 -19.80 -21.76 -0.59
C ALA A 86 -20.49 -20.82 0.43
N PRO A 87 -20.62 -21.22 1.71
CA PRO A 87 -21.21 -20.37 2.75
C PRO A 87 -20.62 -18.96 2.77
N ASN A 88 -21.49 -17.94 2.86
CA ASN A 88 -21.13 -16.52 2.77
C ASN A 88 -21.16 -15.80 4.13
N TYR A 89 -21.26 -16.53 5.24
CA TYR A 89 -21.27 -15.99 6.60
C TYR A 89 -20.28 -16.74 7.51
N PHE A 90 -19.77 -16.05 8.52
CA PHE A 90 -18.87 -16.60 9.54
C PHE A 90 -19.32 -16.17 10.94
N PRO A 91 -19.29 -17.06 11.95
CA PRO A 91 -18.99 -18.49 11.87
C PRO A 91 -20.10 -19.30 11.20
N ASN A 92 -19.75 -20.45 10.59
CA ASN A 92 -20.73 -21.38 10.01
C ASN A 92 -20.40 -22.84 10.35
N SER A 93 -21.40 -23.72 10.21
CA SER A 93 -21.28 -25.17 10.45
C SER A 93 -21.08 -25.98 9.16
N PHE A 94 -20.79 -25.33 8.04
CA PHE A 94 -20.81 -25.92 6.68
C PHE A 94 -19.41 -25.97 6.06
N SER A 95 -18.36 -26.14 6.87
CA SER A 95 -16.95 -26.24 6.42
C SER A 95 -16.45 -25.04 5.60
N GLY A 96 -16.93 -23.82 5.90
CA GLY A 96 -16.42 -22.60 5.29
C GLY A 96 -14.98 -22.26 5.69
N PRO A 97 -14.35 -21.24 5.06
CA PRO A 97 -13.02 -20.76 5.43
C PRO A 97 -12.90 -20.42 6.92
N MET A 98 -11.84 -20.89 7.58
CA MET A 98 -11.60 -20.67 9.02
C MET A 98 -10.41 -19.74 9.23
N ASP A 99 -10.46 -18.97 10.32
CA ASP A 99 -9.36 -18.08 10.70
C ASP A 99 -8.11 -18.88 11.10
N CYS A 100 -6.93 -18.41 10.68
CA CYS A 100 -5.65 -19.02 11.01
C CYS A 100 -4.97 -18.26 12.17
N LYS A 101 -5.09 -18.78 13.39
CA LYS A 101 -4.46 -18.17 14.59
C LYS A 101 -2.93 -18.28 14.61
N GLN A 102 -2.33 -19.10 13.76
CA GLN A 102 -0.88 -19.29 13.71
C GLN A 102 -0.13 -18.02 13.28
N PHE A 103 -0.79 -17.13 12.54
CA PHE A 103 -0.21 -15.90 12.00
C PHE A 103 -0.75 -14.64 12.69
N GLU A 104 -1.19 -14.75 13.95
CA GLU A 104 -1.59 -13.59 14.75
C GLU A 104 -0.36 -12.70 15.03
N GLY A 105 -0.51 -11.39 14.82
CA GLY A 105 0.56 -10.43 15.06
C GLY A 105 0.96 -10.33 16.54
N PRO A 106 2.16 -9.81 16.85
CA PRO A 106 2.59 -9.52 18.20
C PRO A 106 1.70 -8.45 18.84
N LYS A 107 1.54 -8.54 20.16
CA LYS A 107 0.75 -7.57 20.94
C LYS A 107 1.66 -6.45 21.41
N GLU A 108 1.45 -5.24 20.90
CA GLU A 108 2.15 -4.04 21.36
C GLU A 108 1.44 -3.39 22.56
N LYS A 109 2.22 -2.86 23.50
CA LYS A 109 1.70 -2.07 24.62
C LYS A 109 1.86 -0.59 24.27
N LEU A 110 0.76 0.16 24.33
CA LEU A 110 0.73 1.59 24.09
C LEU A 110 0.40 2.33 25.39
N ALA A 111 0.94 3.53 25.56
CA ALA A 111 0.68 4.41 26.70
C ALA A 111 0.49 5.85 26.21
N GLY A 112 -0.40 6.59 26.87
CA GLY A 112 -0.75 7.97 26.52
C GLY A 112 -2.25 8.15 26.26
N ASP A 113 -2.66 9.42 26.12
CA ASP A 113 -4.05 9.79 25.86
C ASP A 113 -4.37 9.77 24.36
N VAL A 114 -5.64 9.52 24.02
CA VAL A 114 -6.10 9.56 22.63
C VAL A 114 -6.36 11.02 22.23
N MET A 115 -5.34 11.68 21.68
CA MET A 115 -5.40 13.08 21.24
C MET A 115 -4.62 13.32 19.94
N ARG A 116 -4.83 14.49 19.32
CA ARG A 116 -4.04 14.93 18.16
C ARG A 116 -2.74 15.57 18.61
N TYR A 117 -1.67 14.79 18.68
CA TYR A 117 -0.33 15.27 19.00
C TYR A 117 0.27 16.08 17.83
N ASN A 118 0.64 17.33 18.09
CA ASN A 118 1.39 18.17 17.16
C ASN A 118 2.80 17.57 16.96
N SER A 119 3.31 17.65 15.73
CA SER A 119 4.67 17.21 15.36
C SER A 119 5.41 18.26 14.53
N ALA A 120 4.92 19.50 14.50
CA ALA A 120 5.56 20.58 13.76
C ALA A 120 6.89 21.04 14.39
N ASP A 121 7.06 20.79 15.68
CA ASP A 121 8.22 21.11 16.51
C ASP A 121 9.29 19.99 16.54
N GLU A 122 9.09 18.91 15.78
CA GLU A 122 10.11 17.89 15.56
C GLU A 122 11.34 18.49 14.84
N ASP A 123 12.50 17.84 15.00
CA ASP A 123 13.77 18.34 14.45
C ASP A 123 13.79 18.26 12.92
N ASN A 124 13.62 19.43 12.30
CA ASN A 124 13.56 19.59 10.85
C ASN A 124 14.91 19.94 10.20
N PHE A 125 15.96 20.22 10.98
CA PHE A 125 17.19 20.84 10.45
C PHE A 125 18.43 19.97 10.58
N THR A 126 18.57 19.18 11.65
CA THR A 126 19.82 18.45 11.92
C THR A 126 20.19 17.48 10.79
N GLN A 127 19.26 16.62 10.36
CA GLN A 127 19.52 15.66 9.29
C GLN A 127 19.82 16.34 7.94
N VAL A 128 19.13 17.44 7.65
CA VAL A 128 19.33 18.22 6.42
C VAL A 128 20.71 18.89 6.41
N CYS A 129 21.14 19.44 7.56
CA CYS A 129 22.48 20.02 7.70
C CYS A 129 23.59 18.96 7.57
N ILE A 130 23.40 17.76 8.14
CA ILE A 130 24.34 16.64 8.00
C ILE A 130 24.42 16.21 6.54
N PHE A 131 23.28 16.05 5.85
CA PHE A 131 23.24 15.74 4.43
C PHE A 131 23.99 16.78 3.59
N TYR A 132 23.76 18.07 3.86
CA TYR A 132 24.46 19.13 3.14
C TYR A 132 25.98 19.07 3.36
N ARG A 133 26.43 19.03 4.62
CA ARG A 133 27.87 19.09 4.95
C ARG A 133 28.63 17.84 4.51
N ASN A 134 28.05 16.66 4.69
CA ASN A 134 28.79 15.41 4.61
C ASN A 134 28.50 14.59 3.34
N VAL A 135 27.39 14.86 2.64
CA VAL A 135 26.97 14.10 1.45
C VAL A 135 26.91 15.00 0.21
N SER A 136 26.36 16.20 0.33
CA SER A 136 26.10 17.06 -0.84
C SER A 136 27.36 17.68 -1.45
N ILE A 137 28.39 17.97 -0.65
CA ILE A 137 29.66 18.52 -1.15
C ILE A 137 30.32 17.56 -2.15
N GLU A 138 30.24 16.25 -1.90
CA GLU A 138 30.78 15.22 -2.78
C GLU A 138 29.97 15.11 -4.10
N LEU A 139 28.65 15.21 -4.02
CA LEU A 139 27.73 15.15 -5.18
C LEU A 139 27.79 16.41 -6.07
N LEU A 140 27.98 17.59 -5.49
CA LEU A 140 28.14 18.85 -6.23
C LEU A 140 29.43 18.87 -7.07
N PHE A 141 30.49 18.19 -6.61
CA PHE A 141 31.70 17.97 -7.40
C PHE A 141 31.48 17.03 -8.61
N LEU A 142 30.56 16.07 -8.50
CA LEU A 142 30.31 15.06 -9.54
C LEU A 142 29.25 15.47 -10.57
N TYR A 143 28.27 16.31 -10.20
CA TYR A 143 27.17 16.71 -11.08
C TYR A 143 26.85 18.22 -11.00
N PRO A 144 27.63 19.08 -11.66
CA PRO A 144 27.49 20.54 -11.58
C PRO A 144 26.16 21.10 -12.14
N GLU A 145 25.46 20.35 -13.00
CA GLU A 145 24.17 20.74 -13.60
C GLU A 145 23.01 20.82 -12.58
N HIS A 146 23.07 20.10 -11.45
CA HIS A 146 22.02 20.13 -10.42
C HIS A 146 22.03 21.40 -9.55
N SER A 147 23.08 22.22 -9.65
CA SER A 147 23.21 23.48 -8.89
C SER A 147 22.24 24.57 -9.34
N LYS A 148 21.67 24.48 -10.56
CA LYS A 148 20.91 25.58 -11.19
C LYS A 148 19.57 25.90 -10.50
N ASN A 149 19.00 24.97 -9.73
CA ASN A 149 17.76 25.19 -8.97
C ASN A 149 17.99 25.49 -7.47
N LEU A 150 19.23 25.42 -6.99
CA LEU A 150 19.57 25.54 -5.56
C LEU A 150 20.04 26.96 -5.15
N VAL A 151 20.23 27.87 -6.10
CA VAL A 151 20.84 29.20 -5.87
C VAL A 151 19.83 30.29 -5.43
N TYR A 152 18.53 30.00 -5.34
CA TYR A 152 17.50 31.01 -5.06
C TYR A 152 16.95 31.06 -3.61
N VAL A 153 17.66 30.50 -2.63
CA VAL A 153 17.31 30.72 -1.21
C VAL A 153 18.50 31.40 -0.54
N ASN A 154 18.69 32.68 -0.89
CA ASN A 154 19.60 33.55 -0.17
C ASN A 154 19.13 33.72 1.27
N LEU A 155 20.06 33.46 2.18
CA LEU A 155 20.06 33.88 3.57
C LEU A 155 20.07 35.41 3.63
N ASP A 156 18.90 36.03 3.67
CA ASP A 156 18.72 37.40 4.15
C ASP A 156 17.58 37.40 5.18
N ARG A 157 17.92 37.05 6.42
CA ARG A 157 17.37 37.59 7.68
C ARG A 157 18.29 37.23 8.84
#